data_AF-A0A2M8JAL4-F1
#
_entry.id   AF-A0A2M8JAL4-F1
#
_cell.length_a   1.000
_cell.length_b   1.000
_cell.length_c   1.000
_cell.angle_alpha   90.00
_cell.angle_beta   90.00
_cell.angle_gamma   90.00
#
_symmetry.space_group_name_H-M   'P 1'
#
loop_
_entity.id
_entity.type
_entity.pdbx_description
1 polymer ?
#
loop_
_entity_poly.entity_id
_entity_poly.type
_entity_poly.pdbx_seq_one_letter_code
_entity_poly.pdbx_strand_id
1 'polypeptide(L)'
;MVSRFRFIKLIRKLLQFKHQDMIKTKWLIYTVIIGLMPFFIRTFISIFDKTATLEYWINETDFIGLGLVLNLSNINELEDKEFEDRIWKTKNIGLSVVYIVLFSSILAIVTYSDFKHNTDINKWTVKICAILLSFVSFFFSYSIYNRLNSIR
;
A
#
# COMPACT_ATOMS: atom_id res chain seq x y z
N MET A 1 23.36 -43.52 0.35
CA MET A 1 22.13 -43.10 -0.36
C MET A 1 21.35 -41.99 0.36
N VAL A 2 21.23 -42.05 1.69
CA VAL A 2 20.43 -41.10 2.52
C VAL A 2 20.97 -39.65 2.55
N SER A 3 22.28 -39.43 2.43
CA SER A 3 22.87 -38.07 2.49
C SER A 3 22.56 -37.21 1.26
N ARG A 4 22.54 -37.79 0.05
CA ARG A 4 22.16 -37.10 -1.19
C ARG A 4 20.71 -36.61 -1.15
N PHE A 5 19.80 -37.38 -0.55
CA PHE A 5 18.39 -37.01 -0.43
C PHE A 5 18.18 -35.82 0.53
N ARG A 6 18.90 -35.77 1.65
CA ARG A 6 18.89 -34.60 2.55
C ARG A 6 19.48 -33.35 1.89
N PHE A 7 20.55 -33.51 1.13
CA PHE A 7 21.20 -32.39 0.43
C PHE A 7 20.31 -31.78 -0.66
N ILE A 8 19.63 -32.62 -1.45
CA ILE A 8 18.65 -32.15 -2.46
C ILE A 8 17.45 -31.47 -1.78
N LYS A 9 16.98 -32.01 -0.64
CA LYS A 9 15.89 -31.40 0.13
C LYS A 9 16.30 -30.05 0.73
N LEU A 10 17.56 -29.92 1.17
CA LEU A 10 18.14 -28.67 1.67
C LEU A 10 18.29 -27.62 0.55
N ILE A 11 18.78 -28.02 -0.62
CA ILE A 11 18.89 -27.14 -1.79
C ILE A 11 17.51 -26.68 -2.27
N ARG A 12 16.52 -27.57 -2.33
CA ARG A 12 15.13 -27.17 -2.62
C ARG A 12 14.59 -26.19 -1.58
N LYS A 13 14.86 -26.42 -0.29
CA LYS A 13 14.43 -25.53 0.78
C LYS A 13 15.09 -24.16 0.68
N LEU A 14 16.37 -24.10 0.33
CA LEU A 14 17.11 -22.84 0.11
C LEU A 14 16.64 -22.11 -1.16
N LEU A 15 16.34 -22.83 -2.23
CA LEU A 15 15.76 -22.25 -3.45
C LEU A 15 14.35 -21.72 -3.23
N GLN A 16 13.51 -22.45 -2.48
CA GLN A 16 12.18 -21.97 -2.08
C GLN A 16 12.29 -20.72 -1.20
N PHE A 17 13.19 -20.70 -0.22
CA PHE A 17 13.41 -19.55 0.66
C PHE A 17 13.80 -18.30 -0.15
N LYS A 18 14.74 -18.44 -1.10
CA LYS A 18 15.15 -17.35 -2.00
C LYS A 18 14.03 -16.83 -2.89
N HIS A 19 13.03 -17.66 -3.23
CA HIS A 19 11.91 -17.27 -4.07
C HIS A 19 10.78 -16.58 -3.30
N GLN A 20 10.57 -16.93 -2.01
CA GLN A 20 9.59 -16.27 -1.14
C GLN A 20 9.94 -14.79 -0.98
N ASP A 21 11.14 -14.47 -0.48
CA ASP A 21 11.56 -13.09 -0.16
C ASP A 21 11.36 -12.07 -1.29
N MET A 22 11.29 -12.53 -2.54
CA MET A 22 11.06 -11.66 -3.69
C MET A 22 9.66 -11.06 -3.77
N ILE A 23 8.57 -11.71 -3.36
CA ILE A 23 7.21 -11.18 -3.62
C ILE A 23 6.97 -9.95 -2.75
N LYS A 24 7.23 -10.07 -1.44
CA LYS A 24 7.09 -8.97 -0.49
C LYS A 24 8.06 -7.83 -0.79
N THR A 25 9.30 -8.14 -1.15
CA THR A 25 10.29 -7.14 -1.54
C THR A 25 9.88 -6.42 -2.83
N LYS A 26 9.40 -7.15 -3.84
CA LYS A 26 8.88 -6.57 -5.08
C LYS A 26 7.66 -5.69 -4.82
N TRP A 27 6.73 -6.12 -3.96
CA TRP A 27 5.59 -5.30 -3.57
C TRP A 27 6.03 -4.00 -2.86
N LEU A 28 6.97 -4.10 -1.92
CA LEU A 28 7.48 -2.92 -1.22
C LEU A 28 8.09 -1.93 -2.22
N ILE A 29 8.90 -2.41 -3.17
CA ILE A 29 9.55 -1.55 -4.16
C ILE A 29 8.56 -1.03 -5.20
N TYR A 30 7.80 -1.89 -5.86
CA TYR A 30 6.97 -1.52 -7.00
C TYR A 30 5.63 -0.89 -6.62
N THR A 31 5.09 -1.20 -5.45
CA THR A 31 3.78 -0.69 -5.03
C THR A 31 3.95 0.44 -4.03
N VAL A 32 4.73 0.23 -2.97
CA VAL A 32 4.82 1.22 -1.86
C VAL A 32 5.69 2.40 -2.25
N ILE A 33 6.90 2.18 -2.77
CA ILE A 33 7.78 3.29 -3.18
C ILE A 33 7.16 4.07 -4.35
N ILE A 34 6.60 3.37 -5.35
CA ILE A 34 5.92 4.04 -6.48
C ILE A 34 4.66 4.76 -6.02
N GLY A 35 3.87 4.18 -5.11
CA GLY A 35 2.70 4.84 -4.53
C GLY A 35 3.05 6.11 -3.74
N LEU A 36 4.24 6.17 -3.14
CA LEU A 36 4.79 7.35 -2.47
C LEU A 36 5.55 8.31 -3.40
N MET A 37 5.60 8.04 -4.71
CA MET A 37 6.31 8.90 -5.66
C MET A 37 5.90 10.38 -5.57
N PRO A 38 4.61 10.75 -5.45
CA PRO A 38 4.21 12.15 -5.29
C PRO A 38 4.84 12.82 -4.05
N PHE A 39 4.89 12.10 -2.92
CA PHE A 39 5.50 12.59 -1.69
C PHE A 39 7.02 12.83 -1.86
N PHE A 40 7.73 11.92 -2.52
CA PHE A 40 9.16 12.10 -2.80
C PHE A 40 9.41 13.28 -3.74
N ILE A 41 8.57 13.47 -4.75
CA ILE A 41 8.66 14.63 -5.66
C ILE A 41 8.44 15.93 -4.88
N ARG A 42 7.41 16.01 -4.03
CA ARG A 42 7.16 17.20 -3.19
C ARG A 42 8.29 17.46 -2.20
N THR A 43 8.87 16.40 -1.63
CA THR A 43 10.04 16.50 -0.76
C THR A 43 11.22 17.10 -1.52
N PHE A 44 11.48 16.62 -2.73
CA PHE A 44 12.53 17.15 -3.59
C PHE A 44 12.30 18.63 -3.91
N ILE A 45 11.10 19.03 -4.32
CA ILE A 45 10.74 20.44 -4.59
C ILE A 45 10.95 21.31 -3.35
N SER A 46 10.50 20.84 -2.18
CA SER A 46 10.58 21.59 -0.92
C SER A 46 12.02 21.86 -0.45
N ILE A 47 13.00 21.06 -0.88
CA ILE A 47 14.42 21.30 -0.60
C ILE A 47 14.94 22.55 -1.35
N PHE A 48 14.41 22.82 -2.54
CA PHE A 48 14.85 23.94 -3.38
C PHE A 48 13.98 25.19 -3.23
N ASP A 49 12.75 25.05 -2.75
CA ASP A 49 11.83 26.16 -2.54
C ASP A 49 11.96 26.74 -1.12
N LYS A 50 12.52 27.95 -1.01
CA LYS A 50 12.67 28.68 0.26
C LYS A 50 11.34 29.12 0.88
N THR A 51 10.25 29.06 0.14
CA THR A 51 8.90 29.42 0.60
C THR A 51 8.03 28.19 0.89
N ALA A 52 8.58 26.98 0.75
CA ALA A 52 7.85 25.74 0.97
C ALA A 52 7.30 25.66 2.39
N THR A 53 6.00 25.46 2.50
CA THR A 53 5.31 25.26 3.78
C THR A 53 5.22 23.78 4.14
N LEU A 54 5.11 23.48 5.44
CA LEU A 54 4.82 22.11 5.91
C LEU A 54 3.52 21.56 5.30
N GLU A 55 2.54 22.43 5.02
CA GLU A 55 1.28 22.02 4.41
C GLU A 55 1.44 21.56 2.96
N TYR A 56 2.34 22.20 2.21
CA TYR A 56 2.69 21.78 0.86
C TYR A 56 3.46 20.46 0.87
N TRP A 57 4.45 20.33 1.76
CA TRP A 57 5.31 19.15 1.82
C TRP A 57 4.53 17.90 2.25
N ILE A 58 3.80 17.96 3.35
CA ILE A 58 2.97 16.85 3.85
C ILE A 58 1.56 17.05 3.35
N ASN A 59 1.32 16.64 2.11
CA ASN A 59 0.03 16.79 1.45
C ASN A 59 -0.80 15.51 1.54
N GLU A 60 -2.07 15.67 1.91
CA GLU A 60 -3.04 14.60 2.07
C GLU A 60 -3.25 13.78 0.78
N THR A 61 -3.16 14.40 -0.41
CA THR A 61 -3.36 13.71 -1.69
C THR A 61 -2.35 12.59 -1.90
N ASP A 62 -1.13 12.75 -1.38
CA ASP A 62 -0.06 11.77 -1.57
C ASP A 62 -0.35 10.49 -0.75
N PHE A 63 -0.87 10.64 0.47
CA PHE A 63 -1.23 9.53 1.34
C PHE A 63 -2.53 8.83 0.89
N ILE A 64 -3.48 9.60 0.35
CA ILE A 64 -4.68 9.07 -0.30
C ILE A 64 -4.28 8.22 -1.50
N GLY A 65 -3.40 8.75 -2.37
CA GLY A 65 -2.87 8.05 -3.54
C GLY A 65 -2.18 6.74 -3.16
N LEU A 66 -1.31 6.77 -2.14
CA LEU A 66 -0.69 5.56 -1.59
C LEU A 66 -1.75 4.54 -1.15
N GLY A 67 -2.75 4.98 -0.38
CA GLY A 67 -3.82 4.11 0.11
C GLY A 67 -4.60 3.43 -1.02
N LEU A 68 -4.94 4.17 -2.08
CA LEU A 68 -5.60 3.62 -3.27
C LEU A 68 -4.73 2.57 -3.98
N VAL A 69 -3.45 2.88 -4.21
CA VAL A 69 -2.50 1.96 -4.87
C VAL A 69 -2.30 0.67 -4.05
N LEU A 70 -2.18 0.79 -2.73
CA LEU A 70 -2.05 -0.35 -1.81
C LEU A 70 -3.23 -1.32 -1.92
N ASN A 71 -4.45 -0.80 -1.84
CA ASN A 71 -5.66 -1.64 -1.88
C ASN A 71 -5.94 -2.20 -3.26
N LEU A 72 -5.65 -1.45 -4.33
CA LEU A 72 -5.72 -1.97 -5.69
C LEU A 72 -4.73 -3.12 -5.91
N SER A 73 -3.50 -2.99 -5.40
CA SER A 73 -2.49 -4.06 -5.45
C SER A 73 -2.94 -5.30 -4.69
N ASN A 74 -3.59 -5.14 -3.53
CA ASN A 74 -4.15 -6.28 -2.78
C ASN A 74 -5.19 -7.03 -3.61
N ILE A 75 -6.12 -6.33 -4.25
CA ILE A 75 -7.16 -6.93 -5.10
C ILE A 75 -6.49 -7.69 -6.25
N ASN A 76 -5.60 -7.04 -7.00
CA ASN A 76 -4.92 -7.65 -8.15
C ASN A 76 -4.17 -8.93 -7.75
N GLU A 77 -3.41 -8.88 -6.67
CA GLU A 77 -2.60 -10.03 -6.22
C GLU A 77 -3.47 -11.18 -5.69
N LEU A 78 -4.60 -10.85 -5.04
CA LEU A 78 -5.52 -11.85 -4.52
C LEU A 78 -6.38 -12.46 -5.65
N GLU A 79 -6.80 -11.68 -6.65
CA GLU A 79 -7.59 -12.17 -7.77
C GLU A 79 -6.80 -13.13 -8.67
N ASP A 80 -5.56 -12.76 -9.01
CA ASP A 80 -4.67 -13.51 -9.92
C ASP A 80 -4.32 -14.94 -9.43
N LYS A 81 -4.57 -15.24 -8.16
CA LYS A 81 -4.17 -16.51 -7.53
C LYS A 81 -5.33 -17.34 -7.03
N GLU A 82 -5.21 -18.65 -7.21
CA GLU A 82 -6.06 -19.63 -6.54
C GLU A 82 -5.56 -19.88 -5.11
N PHE A 83 -6.48 -19.82 -4.15
CA PHE A 83 -6.20 -20.08 -2.74
C PHE A 83 -7.10 -21.20 -2.23
N GLU A 84 -6.55 -22.08 -1.41
CA GLU A 84 -7.31 -23.09 -0.69
C GLU A 84 -8.34 -22.43 0.25
N ASP A 85 -7.90 -21.38 0.96
CA ASP A 85 -8.77 -20.55 1.82
C ASP A 85 -9.48 -19.44 1.02
N ARG A 86 -10.55 -19.83 0.32
CA ARG A 86 -11.37 -18.90 -0.48
C ARG A 86 -12.06 -17.83 0.38
N ILE A 87 -12.42 -18.15 1.62
CA ILE A 87 -13.11 -17.22 2.53
C ILE A 87 -12.18 -16.07 2.91
N TRP A 88 -10.93 -16.37 3.25
CA TRP A 88 -9.94 -15.32 3.52
C TRP A 88 -9.69 -14.46 2.28
N LYS A 89 -9.53 -15.04 1.10
CA LYS A 89 -9.39 -14.29 -0.16
C LYS A 89 -10.54 -13.27 -0.32
N THR A 90 -11.78 -13.75 -0.29
CA THR A 90 -12.96 -12.90 -0.49
C THR A 90 -13.08 -11.80 0.56
N LYS A 91 -12.79 -12.08 1.83
CA LYS A 91 -12.81 -11.07 2.90
C LYS A 91 -11.78 -9.96 2.67
N ASN A 92 -10.56 -10.31 2.29
CA ASN A 92 -9.49 -9.32 2.08
C ASN A 92 -9.71 -8.48 0.81
N ILE A 93 -10.25 -9.08 -0.25
CA ILE A 93 -10.70 -8.32 -1.44
C ILE A 93 -11.80 -7.34 -1.05
N GLY A 94 -12.85 -7.81 -0.36
CA GLY A 94 -13.95 -6.96 0.09
C GLY A 94 -13.49 -5.81 1.00
N LEU A 95 -12.58 -6.09 1.94
CA LEU A 95 -12.01 -5.05 2.80
C LEU A 95 -11.14 -4.05 2.03
N SER A 96 -10.40 -4.51 1.02
CA SER A 96 -9.64 -3.61 0.13
C SER A 96 -10.55 -2.67 -0.65
N VAL A 97 -11.70 -3.17 -1.15
CA VAL A 97 -12.72 -2.33 -1.79
C VAL A 97 -13.29 -1.28 -0.82
N VAL A 98 -13.57 -1.66 0.43
CA VAL A 98 -14.03 -0.70 1.45
C VAL A 98 -13.00 0.41 1.67
N TYR A 99 -11.71 0.07 1.80
CA TYR A 99 -10.67 1.10 1.92
C TYR A 99 -10.59 2.00 0.68
N ILE A 100 -10.71 1.46 -0.53
CA ILE A 100 -10.76 2.27 -1.77
C ILE A 100 -11.91 3.28 -1.68
N VAL A 101 -13.11 2.84 -1.32
CA VAL A 101 -14.27 3.74 -1.16
C VAL A 101 -14.01 4.84 -0.13
N LEU A 102 -13.40 4.50 1.01
CA LEU A 102 -13.03 5.49 2.03
C LEU A 102 -12.01 6.51 1.50
N PHE A 103 -10.94 6.06 0.85
CA PHE A 103 -9.93 6.95 0.26
C PHE A 103 -10.51 7.82 -0.85
N SER A 104 -11.35 7.27 -1.73
CA SER A 104 -12.04 8.03 -2.77
C SER A 104 -13.00 9.07 -2.18
N SER A 105 -13.65 8.77 -1.06
CA SER A 105 -14.51 9.73 -0.35
C SER A 105 -13.70 10.89 0.23
N ILE A 106 -12.55 10.59 0.86
CA ILE A 106 -11.63 11.63 1.36
C ILE A 106 -11.09 12.47 0.18
N LEU A 107 -10.71 11.83 -0.93
CA LEU A 107 -10.27 12.52 -2.14
C LEU A 107 -11.34 13.49 -2.65
N ALA A 108 -12.59 13.05 -2.72
CA ALA A 108 -13.71 13.89 -3.14
C ALA A 108 -13.88 15.10 -2.21
N ILE A 109 -13.71 14.95 -0.90
CA ILE A 109 -13.74 16.05 0.08
C ILE A 109 -12.60 17.05 -0.19
N VAL A 110 -11.38 16.55 -0.38
CA VAL A 110 -10.20 17.40 -0.68
C VAL A 110 -10.45 18.19 -1.97
N THR A 111 -10.81 17.50 -3.04
CA THR A 111 -11.11 18.10 -4.35
C THR A 111 -12.25 19.12 -4.26
N TYR A 112 -13.33 18.82 -3.53
CA TYR A 112 -14.42 19.75 -3.31
C TYR A 112 -13.97 21.01 -2.56
N SER A 113 -13.11 20.86 -1.55
CA SER A 113 -12.57 21.98 -0.77
C SER A 113 -11.64 22.89 -1.59
N ASP A 114 -11.00 22.34 -2.63
CA ASP A 114 -10.15 23.11 -3.54
C ASP A 114 -10.96 23.85 -4.61
N PHE A 115 -12.08 23.27 -5.06
CA PHE A 115 -12.95 23.93 -6.04
C PHE A 115 -13.81 25.05 -5.45
N LYS A 116 -14.27 24.91 -4.21
CA LYS A 116 -15.16 25.89 -3.57
C LYS A 116 -14.36 26.84 -2.68
N HIS A 117 -14.14 28.05 -3.18
CA HIS A 117 -13.65 29.18 -2.39
C HIS A 117 -14.61 29.43 -1.21
N ASN A 118 -14.12 29.36 0.03
CA ASN A 118 -14.88 29.45 1.30
C ASN A 118 -15.69 28.18 1.65
N THR A 119 -14.99 27.08 1.89
CA THR A 119 -15.55 25.91 2.58
C THR A 119 -15.13 25.90 4.05
N ASP A 120 -16.08 25.70 4.95
CA ASP A 120 -15.83 25.48 6.39
C ASP A 120 -15.28 24.07 6.69
N ILE A 121 -14.65 23.42 5.70
CA ILE A 121 -14.09 22.09 5.84
C ILE A 121 -12.77 22.19 6.60
N ASN A 122 -12.66 21.44 7.68
CA ASN A 122 -11.43 21.36 8.45
C ASN A 122 -10.36 20.54 7.70
N LYS A 123 -9.55 21.22 6.89
CA LYS A 123 -8.45 20.60 6.10
C LYS A 123 -7.45 19.84 6.96
N TRP A 124 -7.19 20.31 8.18
CA TRP A 124 -6.29 19.63 9.12
C TRP A 124 -6.81 18.25 9.53
N THR A 125 -8.11 18.15 9.85
CA THR A 125 -8.74 16.86 10.18
C THR A 125 -8.71 15.91 8.98
N VAL A 126 -9.04 16.41 7.78
CA VAL A 126 -9.00 15.61 6.54
C VAL A 126 -7.60 15.04 6.30
N LYS A 127 -6.56 15.87 6.48
CA LYS A 127 -5.16 15.47 6.36
C LYS A 127 -4.76 14.37 7.34
N ILE A 128 -5.08 14.53 8.62
CA ILE A 128 -4.77 13.51 9.64
C ILE A 128 -5.50 12.20 9.32
N CYS A 129 -6.78 12.26 8.93
CA CYS A 129 -7.55 11.08 8.55
C CYS A 129 -6.90 10.35 7.37
N ALA A 130 -6.48 11.07 6.32
CA ALA A 130 -5.78 10.50 5.17
C ALA A 130 -4.49 9.76 5.57
N ILE A 131 -3.65 10.40 6.38
CA ILE A 131 -2.37 9.85 6.84
C ILE A 131 -2.61 8.59 7.68
N LEU A 132 -3.45 8.68 8.72
CA LEU A 132 -3.73 7.54 9.61
C LEU A 132 -4.33 6.36 8.84
N LEU A 133 -5.30 6.62 7.96
CA LEU A 133 -5.91 5.58 7.15
C LEU A 133 -4.90 4.93 6.20
N SER A 134 -3.97 5.70 5.64
CA SER A 134 -2.89 5.20 4.78
C SER A 134 -1.95 4.24 5.55
N PHE A 135 -1.58 4.58 6.79
CA PHE A 135 -0.78 3.68 7.63
C PHE A 135 -1.53 2.40 8.01
N VAL A 136 -2.81 2.52 8.40
CA VAL A 136 -3.65 1.34 8.67
C VAL A 136 -3.76 0.44 7.44
N SER A 137 -3.97 1.04 6.27
CA SER A 137 -3.99 0.33 5.00
C SER A 137 -2.66 -0.33 4.67
N PHE A 138 -1.53 0.31 5.00
CA PHE A 138 -0.21 -0.26 4.81
C PHE A 138 -0.01 -1.51 5.67
N PHE A 139 -0.35 -1.46 6.96
CA PHE A 139 -0.27 -2.65 7.83
C PHE A 139 -1.21 -3.77 7.39
N PHE A 140 -2.39 -3.41 6.90
CA PHE A 140 -3.33 -4.37 6.31
C PHE A 140 -2.75 -5.05 5.06
N SER A 141 -2.28 -4.28 4.08
CA SER A 141 -1.59 -4.83 2.90
C SER A 141 -0.38 -5.66 3.27
N TYR A 142 0.44 -5.19 4.22
CA TYR A 142 1.60 -5.93 4.71
C TYR A 142 1.19 -7.30 5.28
N SER A 143 0.08 -7.38 6.03
CA SER A 143 -0.46 -8.64 6.55
C SER A 143 -0.82 -9.62 5.43
N ILE A 144 -1.47 -9.13 4.37
CA ILE A 144 -1.80 -9.91 3.17
C ILE A 144 -0.52 -10.46 2.54
N TYR A 145 0.41 -9.59 2.16
CA TYR A 145 1.66 -10.00 1.50
C TYR A 145 2.53 -10.90 2.37
N ASN A 146 2.48 -10.74 3.70
CA ASN A 146 3.17 -11.64 4.62
C ASN A 146 2.58 -13.05 4.59
N ARG A 147 1.25 -13.18 4.52
CA ARG A 147 0.59 -14.49 4.37
C ARG A 147 0.81 -15.08 2.97
N LEU A 148 0.81 -14.26 1.93
CA LEU A 148 1.12 -14.71 0.56
C LEU A 148 2.54 -15.29 0.46
N ASN A 149 3.47 -14.71 1.21
CA ASN A 149 4.85 -15.15 1.33
C ASN A 149 5.05 -16.41 2.20
N SER A 150 4.03 -16.83 2.96
CA SER A 150 4.11 -18.03 3.80
C SER A 150 3.44 -19.24 3.17
N ILE A 151 2.48 -19.03 2.27
CA ILE A 151 1.67 -20.11 1.65
C ILE A 151 2.36 -20.72 0.42
N ARG A 152 3.23 -19.97 -0.25
CA ARG A 152 3.89 -20.41 -1.49
C ARG A 152 5.13 -21.27 -1.19
#